data_AF-A0A1S3J763-F1
#
_entry.id   AF-A0A1S3J763-F1
#
_cell.length_a   1.000
_cell.length_b   1.000
_cell.length_c   1.000
_cell.angle_alpha   90.00
_cell.angle_beta   90.00
_cell.angle_gamma   90.00
#
_symmetry.space_group_name_H-M   'P 1'
#
loop_
_entity.id
_entity.type
_entity.pdbx_description
1 polymer ?
#
loop_
_entity_poly.entity_id
_entity_poly.type
_entity_poly.pdbx_seq_one_letter_code
_entity_poly.pdbx_strand_id
1 'polypeptide(L)'
;YHFFLLCRHFRKRGVITATPGHVYASYDDNDYYWVTHVLLRHLEDEDQLDVIIDQRNFIGGASLSEAIVEAVENSRKTVLVLSESYVLNPWCEFEFQMSLARGYQSVIPVMFQPVPFDAMTKSLRKYIRARGYIKWTEDPDGQRLFWKRLSNAIFHENNILVQPEKDDTTELM
;
A
#
# COMPACT_ATOMS: atom_id res chain seq x y z
N TYR A 1 -16.27 -13.85 13.30
CA TYR A 1 -15.84 -13.09 14.50
C TYR A 1 -15.68 -13.95 15.77
N HIS A 2 -15.34 -15.25 15.71
CA HIS A 2 -15.18 -16.07 16.93
C HIS A 2 -13.95 -16.99 16.98
N PHE A 3 -13.04 -16.92 16.01
CA PHE A 3 -11.86 -17.80 15.96
C PHE A 3 -10.54 -17.15 16.44
N PHE A 4 -10.52 -15.84 16.67
CA PHE A 4 -9.28 -15.09 16.96
C PHE A 4 -8.86 -15.07 18.45
N LEU A 5 -9.69 -15.56 19.37
CA LEU A 5 -9.42 -15.43 20.81
C LEU A 5 -8.52 -16.53 21.41
N LEU A 6 -8.28 -17.63 20.72
CA LEU A 6 -7.60 -18.80 21.31
C LEU A 6 -6.07 -18.78 21.19
N CYS A 7 -5.47 -17.94 20.34
CA CYS A 7 -4.02 -17.88 20.17
C CYS A 7 -3.32 -16.95 21.18
N ARG A 8 -4.04 -16.36 22.15
CA ARG A 8 -3.49 -15.40 23.12
C ARG A 8 -2.69 -16.03 24.27
N HIS A 9 -2.46 -17.35 24.27
CA HIS A 9 -1.83 -18.04 25.40
C HIS A 9 -0.45 -18.64 25.14
N PHE A 10 0.06 -18.63 23.90
CA PHE A 10 1.40 -19.15 23.64
C PHE A 10 2.12 -18.39 22.51
N ARG A 11 2.71 -17.22 22.80
CA ARG A 11 4.13 -17.00 22.43
C ARG A 11 4.72 -15.69 22.94
N LYS A 12 5.97 -15.84 23.35
CA LYS A 12 6.95 -14.85 23.79
C LYS A 12 7.24 -13.84 22.68
N ARG A 13 7.49 -12.60 23.10
CA ARG A 13 8.17 -11.51 22.36
C ARG A 13 9.14 -12.07 21.30
N GLY A 14 8.77 -11.92 20.03
CA GLY A 14 9.66 -12.08 18.89
C GLY A 14 9.73 -10.74 18.19
N VAL A 15 10.83 -10.02 18.41
CA VAL A 15 11.19 -8.81 17.68
C VAL A 15 11.33 -9.19 16.21
N ILE A 16 10.63 -8.49 15.31
CA ILE A 16 10.82 -8.62 13.86
C ILE A 16 12.23 -8.09 13.55
N THR A 17 13.20 -8.98 13.33
CA THR A 17 14.52 -8.59 12.83
C THR A 17 14.42 -8.40 11.32
N ALA A 18 14.18 -7.16 10.88
CA ALA A 18 14.04 -6.80 9.47
C ALA A 18 15.40 -6.83 8.73
N THR A 19 15.60 -7.82 7.86
CA THR A 19 16.62 -7.87 6.79
C THR A 19 16.42 -6.74 5.77
N PRO A 20 17.41 -6.37 4.94
CA PRO A 20 17.29 -5.19 4.09
C PRO A 20 16.42 -5.45 2.85
N GLY A 21 15.12 -5.08 2.92
CA GLY A 21 14.23 -5.10 1.75
C GLY A 21 12.71 -5.01 1.98
N HIS A 22 12.23 -4.62 3.17
CA HIS A 22 10.79 -4.73 3.49
C HIS A 22 9.93 -3.68 2.78
N VAL A 23 8.86 -4.11 2.11
CA VAL A 23 7.77 -3.26 1.62
C VAL A 23 6.54 -3.49 2.48
N TYR A 24 5.91 -2.44 3.01
CA TYR A 24 4.58 -2.57 3.61
C TYR A 24 3.52 -2.36 2.54
N ALA A 25 2.59 -3.31 2.37
CA ALA A 25 1.44 -3.12 1.51
C ALA A 25 0.22 -2.76 2.37
N SER A 26 -0.29 -1.55 2.17
CA SER A 26 -1.51 -1.01 2.76
C SER A 26 -2.63 -1.16 1.74
N TYR A 27 -3.68 -1.90 2.09
CA TYR A 27 -4.78 -2.27 1.20
C TYR A 27 -6.05 -2.51 2.03
N ASP A 28 -7.21 -2.52 1.37
CA ASP A 28 -8.47 -2.92 2.03
C ASP A 28 -8.67 -4.43 1.95
N ASP A 29 -9.31 -5.04 2.95
CA ASP A 29 -9.59 -6.48 2.99
C ASP A 29 -10.32 -6.99 1.73
N ASN A 30 -11.15 -6.15 1.08
CA ASN A 30 -11.82 -6.50 -0.16
C ASN A 30 -10.86 -6.73 -1.34
N ASP A 31 -9.66 -6.16 -1.28
CA ASP A 31 -8.63 -6.26 -2.32
C ASP A 31 -7.60 -7.37 -2.04
N TYR A 32 -7.76 -8.10 -0.93
CA TYR A 32 -6.83 -9.14 -0.46
C TYR A 32 -6.45 -10.15 -1.54
N TYR A 33 -7.42 -10.58 -2.36
CA TYR A 33 -7.16 -11.57 -3.41
C TYR A 33 -6.16 -11.06 -4.45
N TRP A 34 -6.34 -9.83 -4.95
CA TRP A 34 -5.42 -9.24 -5.91
C TRP A 34 -4.05 -8.97 -5.27
N VAL A 35 -4.04 -8.46 -4.03
CA VAL A 35 -2.79 -8.20 -3.30
C VAL A 35 -1.98 -9.48 -3.14
N THR A 36 -2.59 -10.58 -2.71
CA THR A 36 -1.86 -11.84 -2.48
C THR A 36 -1.46 -12.58 -3.75
N HIS A 37 -2.33 -12.62 -4.77
CA HIS A 37 -2.11 -13.46 -5.96
C HIS A 37 -1.42 -12.72 -7.11
N VAL A 38 -1.40 -11.40 -7.08
CA VAL A 38 -0.82 -10.56 -8.13
C VAL A 38 0.33 -9.73 -7.58
N LEU A 39 0.08 -8.85 -6.60
CA LEU A 39 1.09 -7.94 -6.07
C LEU A 39 2.22 -8.66 -5.35
N LEU A 40 1.89 -9.44 -4.31
CA LEU A 40 2.88 -10.18 -3.53
C LEU A 40 3.61 -11.19 -4.39
N ARG A 41 2.90 -11.91 -5.26
CA ARG A 41 3.53 -12.88 -6.15
C ARG A 41 4.64 -12.25 -6.99
N HIS A 42 4.42 -11.08 -7.58
CA HIS A 42 5.46 -10.39 -8.33
C HIS A 42 6.59 -9.87 -7.43
N LEU A 43 6.25 -9.17 -6.33
CA LEU A 43 7.26 -8.56 -5.46
C LEU A 43 8.14 -9.60 -4.73
N GLU A 44 7.56 -10.73 -4.32
CA GLU A 44 8.26 -11.79 -3.60
C GLU A 44 8.98 -12.76 -4.55
N ASP A 45 8.32 -13.21 -5.63
CA ASP A 45 8.91 -14.22 -6.52
C ASP A 45 9.88 -13.61 -7.54
N GLU A 46 9.58 -12.44 -8.11
CA GLU A 46 10.39 -11.81 -9.16
C GLU A 46 11.40 -10.82 -8.59
N ASP A 47 10.96 -9.90 -7.74
CA ASP A 47 11.81 -8.85 -7.16
C ASP A 47 12.57 -9.29 -5.89
N GLN A 48 12.25 -10.47 -5.33
CA GLN A 48 12.85 -11.04 -4.12
C GLN A 48 12.76 -10.10 -2.90
N LEU A 49 11.64 -9.40 -2.77
CA LEU A 49 11.37 -8.49 -1.67
C LEU A 49 10.62 -9.21 -0.54
N ASP A 50 10.91 -8.82 0.70
CA ASP A 50 10.08 -9.18 1.84
C ASP A 50 8.88 -8.22 1.89
N VAL A 51 7.65 -8.73 1.79
CA VAL A 51 6.45 -7.88 1.89
C VAL A 51 5.79 -8.07 3.26
N ILE A 52 5.37 -6.98 3.89
CA ILE A 52 4.60 -7.00 5.13
C ILE A 52 3.13 -6.74 4.76
N ILE A 53 2.25 -7.65 5.15
CA ILE A 53 0.79 -7.47 5.11
C ILE A 53 0.18 -7.80 6.46
N ASP A 54 -0.89 -7.11 6.81
CA ASP A 54 -1.62 -7.27 8.06
C ASP A 54 -2.09 -8.72 8.30
N GLN A 55 -2.74 -9.37 7.32
CA GLN A 55 -3.31 -10.71 7.46
C GLN A 55 -2.27 -11.82 7.67
N ARG A 56 -1.00 -11.58 7.31
CA ARG A 56 0.09 -12.57 7.46
C ARG A 56 1.02 -12.22 8.63
N ASN A 57 1.30 -10.94 8.83
CA ASN A 57 2.39 -10.50 9.69
C ASN A 57 1.91 -9.94 11.04
N PHE A 58 0.65 -9.54 11.17
CA PHE A 58 0.18 -8.95 12.43
C PHE A 58 -0.17 -10.06 13.42
N ILE A 59 0.57 -10.11 14.52
CA ILE A 59 0.39 -11.11 15.56
C ILE A 59 -0.60 -10.59 16.60
N GLY A 60 -1.61 -11.40 16.93
CA GLY A 60 -2.58 -11.05 17.97
C GLY A 60 -1.93 -10.83 19.33
N GLY A 61 -2.14 -9.65 19.92
CA GLY A 61 -1.63 -9.31 21.25
C GLY A 61 -1.18 -7.85 21.38
N ALA A 62 -0.67 -7.25 20.29
CA ALA A 62 -0.50 -5.81 20.17
C ALA A 62 -1.80 -5.15 19.69
N SER A 63 -1.96 -3.84 19.93
CA SER A 63 -3.04 -3.09 19.29
C SER A 63 -2.80 -3.02 17.77
N LEU A 64 -3.86 -3.00 16.97
CA LEU A 64 -3.75 -2.88 15.51
C LEU A 64 -2.94 -1.64 15.12
N SER A 65 -3.13 -0.52 15.82
CA SER A 65 -2.37 0.70 15.62
C SER A 65 -0.87 0.53 15.86
N GLU A 66 -0.45 -0.22 16.89
CA GLU A 66 0.97 -0.49 17.14
C GLU A 66 1.56 -1.39 16.05
N ALA A 67 0.82 -2.42 15.62
CA ALA A 67 1.27 -3.30 14.55
C ALA A 67 1.45 -2.55 13.22
N ILE A 68 0.55 -1.60 12.90
CA ILE A 68 0.67 -0.72 11.73
C ILE A 68 1.92 0.15 11.82
N VAL A 69 2.14 0.81 12.97
CA VAL A 69 3.34 1.65 13.16
C VAL A 69 4.61 0.82 13.02
N GLU A 70 4.66 -0.37 13.64
CA GLU A 70 5.80 -1.29 13.53
C GLU A 70 6.03 -1.74 12.08
N ALA A 71 4.98 -2.06 11.33
CA ALA A 71 5.08 -2.44 9.92
C ALA A 71 5.62 -1.31 9.05
N VAL A 72 5.10 -0.10 9.24
CA VAL A 72 5.59 1.10 8.56
C VAL A 72 7.05 1.35 8.94
N GLU A 73 7.40 1.31 10.22
CA GLU A 73 8.77 1.56 10.70
C GLU A 73 9.80 0.55 10.18
N ASN A 74 9.38 -0.72 10.05
CA ASN A 74 10.23 -1.79 9.55
C ASN A 74 10.28 -1.88 8.01
N SER A 75 9.47 -1.10 7.29
CA SER A 75 9.42 -1.09 5.82
C SER A 75 10.19 0.08 5.20
N ARG A 76 10.92 -0.14 4.10
CA ARG A 76 11.59 0.94 3.35
C ARG A 76 10.59 1.81 2.60
N LYS A 77 9.54 1.17 2.08
CA LYS A 77 8.49 1.79 1.28
C LYS A 77 7.14 1.26 1.73
N THR A 78 6.13 2.12 1.68
CA THR A 78 4.73 1.72 1.81
C THR A 78 4.07 1.83 0.45
N VAL A 79 3.52 0.73 -0.05
CA VAL A 79 2.66 0.70 -1.24
C VAL A 79 1.21 0.85 -0.79
N LEU A 80 0.52 1.87 -1.27
CA LEU A 80 -0.92 2.04 -1.05
C LEU A 80 -1.68 1.45 -2.24
N VAL A 81 -2.52 0.46 -2.01
CA VAL A 81 -3.35 -0.17 -3.04
C VAL A 81 -4.72 0.51 -3.04
N LEU A 82 -4.85 1.54 -3.87
CA LEU A 82 -6.04 2.38 -3.91
C LEU A 82 -7.18 1.72 -4.68
N SER A 83 -8.31 1.59 -3.99
CA SER A 83 -9.62 1.17 -4.48
C SER A 83 -10.71 2.05 -3.84
N GLU A 84 -11.97 1.88 -4.27
CA GLU A 84 -13.08 2.57 -3.61
C GLU A 84 -13.18 2.17 -2.13
N SER A 85 -12.99 0.88 -1.81
CA SER A 85 -13.00 0.38 -0.43
C SER A 85 -11.88 0.99 0.40
N TYR A 86 -10.67 1.06 -0.16
CA TYR A 86 -9.50 1.65 0.50
C TYR A 86 -9.75 3.07 0.97
N VAL A 87 -10.28 3.94 0.09
CA VAL A 87 -10.41 5.38 0.43
C VAL A 87 -11.54 5.66 1.43
N LEU A 88 -12.44 4.70 1.62
CA LEU A 88 -13.52 4.77 2.61
C LEU A 88 -13.13 4.14 3.95
N ASN A 89 -12.06 3.34 4.00
CA ASN A 89 -11.64 2.63 5.21
C ASN A 89 -10.78 3.52 6.13
N PRO A 90 -11.24 3.80 7.37
CA PRO A 90 -10.48 4.64 8.32
C PRO A 90 -9.11 4.06 8.70
N TRP A 91 -8.95 2.74 8.67
CA TRP A 91 -7.66 2.10 8.93
C TRP A 91 -6.67 2.35 7.80
N CYS A 92 -7.12 2.30 6.54
CA CYS A 92 -6.30 2.65 5.38
C CYS A 92 -5.85 4.13 5.39
N GLU A 93 -6.70 5.05 5.86
CA GLU A 93 -6.30 6.44 6.10
C GLU A 93 -5.25 6.53 7.21
N PHE A 94 -5.41 5.78 8.30
CA PHE A 94 -4.42 5.75 9.39
C PHE A 94 -3.06 5.23 8.90
N GLU A 95 -3.03 4.12 8.17
CA GLU A 95 -1.82 3.56 7.54
C GLU A 95 -1.13 4.56 6.63
N PHE A 96 -1.91 5.27 5.81
CA PHE A 96 -1.41 6.35 4.95
C PHE A 96 -0.76 7.48 5.78
N GLN A 97 -1.43 7.96 6.83
CA GLN A 97 -0.88 9.01 7.69
C GLN A 97 0.41 8.58 8.39
N MET A 98 0.48 7.36 8.92
CA MET A 98 1.69 6.84 9.55
C MET A 98 2.85 6.72 8.54
N SER A 99 2.53 6.29 7.32
CA SER A 99 3.52 6.18 6.25
C SER A 99 4.06 7.54 5.80
N LEU A 100 3.21 8.57 5.75
CA LEU A 100 3.66 9.95 5.50
C LEU A 100 4.52 10.50 6.62
N ALA A 101 4.15 10.22 7.87
CA ALA A 101 4.92 10.64 9.05
C ALA A 101 6.32 10.02 9.06
N ARG A 102 6.46 8.76 8.61
CA ARG A 102 7.75 8.12 8.39
C ARG A 102 8.55 8.80 7.27
N GLY A 103 7.91 9.07 6.14
CA GLY A 103 8.60 9.68 5.01
C GLY A 103 7.70 9.98 3.83
N TYR A 104 7.63 11.25 3.42
CA TYR A 104 6.85 11.65 2.25
C TYR A 104 7.25 10.91 0.97
N GLN A 105 8.54 10.57 0.84
CA GLN A 105 9.09 9.87 -0.33
C GLN A 105 9.03 8.33 -0.24
N SER A 106 8.70 7.76 0.92
CA SER A 106 8.59 6.32 1.09
C SER A 106 7.22 5.77 0.69
N VAL A 107 6.23 6.63 0.47
CA VAL A 107 4.87 6.23 0.07
C VAL A 107 4.75 6.15 -1.45
N ILE A 108 4.19 5.04 -1.94
CA ILE A 108 4.01 4.74 -3.36
C ILE A 108 2.52 4.42 -3.60
N PRO A 109 1.77 5.35 -4.21
CA PRO A 109 0.39 5.07 -4.56
C PRO A 109 0.26 4.19 -5.81
N VAL A 110 -0.47 3.09 -5.68
CA VAL A 110 -0.92 2.23 -6.76
C VAL A 110 -2.42 2.42 -6.93
N MET A 111 -2.86 2.90 -8.09
CA MET A 111 -4.27 2.96 -8.45
C MET A 111 -4.69 1.60 -9.00
N PHE A 112 -5.15 0.72 -8.12
CA PHE A 112 -5.60 -0.63 -8.47
C PHE A 112 -6.94 -0.58 -9.20
N GLN A 113 -7.88 0.23 -8.69
CA GLN A 113 -9.16 0.52 -9.33
C GLN A 113 -9.32 2.02 -9.55
N PRO A 114 -10.13 2.47 -10.55
CA PRO A 114 -10.45 3.89 -10.69
C PRO A 114 -11.17 4.40 -9.44
N VAL A 115 -10.60 5.42 -8.80
CA VAL A 115 -11.22 6.07 -7.63
C VAL A 115 -11.42 7.55 -7.93
N PRO A 116 -12.65 8.08 -7.84
CA PRO A 116 -12.89 9.51 -7.95
C PRO A 116 -12.11 10.27 -6.87
N PHE A 117 -11.38 11.32 -7.25
CA PHE A 117 -10.65 12.14 -6.29
C PHE A 117 -11.54 12.71 -5.19
N ASP A 118 -12.82 12.92 -5.47
CA ASP A 118 -13.79 13.46 -4.52
C ASP A 118 -14.16 12.51 -3.39
N ALA A 119 -14.01 11.20 -3.60
CA ALA A 119 -14.16 10.18 -2.55
C ALA A 119 -12.96 10.12 -1.60
N MET A 120 -11.79 10.64 -2.01
CA MET A 120 -10.58 10.64 -1.19
C MET A 120 -10.64 11.71 -0.10
N THR A 121 -10.02 11.39 1.04
CA THR A 121 -9.70 12.38 2.08
C THR A 121 -8.88 13.54 1.50
N LYS A 122 -8.97 14.72 2.11
CA LYS A 122 -8.26 15.93 1.62
C LYS A 122 -6.73 15.72 1.61
N SER A 123 -6.21 15.02 2.62
CA SER A 123 -4.80 14.64 2.76
C SER A 123 -4.36 13.73 1.61
N LEU A 124 -5.09 12.64 1.37
CA LEU A 124 -4.78 11.69 0.30
C LEU A 124 -4.86 12.34 -1.07
N ARG A 125 -5.95 13.06 -1.35
CA ARG A 125 -6.15 13.79 -2.61
C ARG A 125 -4.99 14.74 -2.92
N LYS A 126 -4.55 15.51 -1.93
CA LYS A 126 -3.42 16.44 -2.07
C LYS A 126 -2.12 15.67 -2.33
N TYR A 127 -1.90 14.56 -1.64
CA TYR A 127 -0.73 13.71 -1.83
C TYR A 127 -0.67 13.14 -3.25
N ILE A 128 -1.75 12.49 -3.70
CA ILE A 128 -1.84 11.89 -5.04
C ILE A 128 -1.64 12.93 -6.14
N ARG A 129 -2.23 14.13 -6.02
CA ARG A 129 -2.03 15.22 -6.99
C ARG A 129 -0.58 15.70 -7.05
N ALA A 130 0.11 15.75 -5.92
CA ALA A 130 1.48 16.22 -5.85
C ALA A 130 2.49 15.16 -6.30
N ARG A 131 2.30 13.89 -5.89
CA ARG A 131 3.26 12.81 -6.13
C ARG A 131 2.97 11.97 -7.36
N GLY A 132 1.72 11.89 -7.79
CA GLY A 132 1.26 10.97 -8.81
C GLY A 132 0.98 9.56 -8.26
N TYR A 133 0.64 8.65 -9.16
CA TYR A 133 0.36 7.25 -8.86
C TYR A 133 0.81 6.33 -10.00
N ILE A 134 0.87 5.02 -9.73
CA ILE A 134 1.10 3.98 -10.72
C ILE A 134 -0.23 3.26 -10.97
N LYS A 135 -0.73 3.29 -12.20
CA LYS A 135 -2.04 2.73 -12.55
C LYS A 135 -1.93 1.27 -12.95
N TRP A 136 -2.75 0.40 -12.33
CA TRP A 136 -2.93 -0.98 -12.78
C TRP A 136 -3.75 -1.04 -14.07
N THR A 137 -3.45 -2.01 -14.94
CA THR A 137 -4.18 -2.26 -16.18
C THR A 137 -4.32 -3.75 -16.44
N GLU A 138 -5.39 -4.17 -17.12
CA GLU A 138 -5.54 -5.56 -17.60
C GLU A 138 -4.77 -5.83 -18.92
N ASP A 139 -4.36 -4.78 -19.62
CA ASP A 139 -3.56 -4.90 -20.83
C ASP A 139 -2.13 -5.40 -20.53
N PRO A 140 -1.61 -6.43 -21.26
CA PRO A 140 -0.28 -7.00 -20.99
C PRO A 140 0.88 -6.01 -21.11
N ASP A 141 0.83 -5.06 -22.05
CA ASP A 141 1.87 -4.04 -22.19
C ASP A 141 1.81 -3.04 -21.04
N GLY A 142 0.61 -2.65 -20.64
CA GLY A 142 0.37 -1.83 -19.46
C GLY A 142 0.85 -2.50 -18.16
N GLN A 143 0.66 -3.81 -18.00
CA GLN A 143 1.18 -4.57 -16.86
C GLN A 143 2.71 -4.59 -16.83
N ARG A 144 3.36 -4.84 -17.98
CA ARG A 144 4.84 -4.75 -18.07
C ARG A 144 5.35 -3.38 -17.61
N LEU A 145 4.66 -2.30 -18.01
CA LEU A 145 5.03 -0.94 -17.61
C LEU A 145 4.72 -0.66 -16.14
N PHE A 146 3.61 -1.18 -15.61
CA PHE A 146 3.23 -1.09 -14.21
C PHE A 146 4.34 -1.65 -13.31
N TRP A 147 4.74 -2.91 -13.55
CA TRP A 147 5.77 -3.59 -12.76
C TRP A 147 7.10 -2.85 -12.80
N LYS A 148 7.57 -2.49 -14.01
CA LYS A 148 8.79 -1.70 -14.17
C LYS A 148 8.75 -0.40 -13.36
N ARG A 149 7.61 0.31 -13.34
CA ARG A 149 7.46 1.55 -12.56
C ARG A 149 7.44 1.27 -11.07
N LEU A 150 6.75 0.22 -10.63
CA LEU A 150 6.64 -0.14 -9.23
C LEU A 150 7.99 -0.56 -8.65
N SER A 151 8.69 -1.50 -9.29
CA SER A 151 10.02 -1.94 -8.86
C SER A 151 10.98 -0.75 -8.83
N ASN A 152 11.00 0.09 -9.88
CA ASN A 152 11.82 1.30 -9.87
C ASN A 152 11.46 2.22 -8.69
N ALA A 153 10.18 2.41 -8.37
CA ALA A 153 9.75 3.28 -7.26
C ALA A 153 10.13 2.71 -5.88
N ILE A 154 10.20 1.38 -5.78
CA ILE A 154 10.64 0.69 -4.57
C ILE A 154 12.16 0.83 -4.39
N PHE A 155 12.93 0.56 -5.45
CA PHE A 155 14.39 0.53 -5.39
C PHE A 155 15.08 1.90 -5.49
N HIS A 156 14.40 2.95 -5.98
CA HIS A 156 14.97 4.28 -6.16
C HIS A 156 14.25 5.37 -5.35
N GLU A 157 15.00 6.37 -4.85
CA GLU A 157 14.46 7.46 -4.02
C GLU A 157 13.71 8.54 -4.83
N ASN A 158 14.09 8.74 -6.09
CA ASN A 158 13.63 9.83 -6.94
C ASN A 158 12.90 9.34 -8.19
N ASN A 159 11.69 8.81 -8.02
CA ASN A 159 10.81 8.55 -9.16
C ASN A 159 9.66 9.54 -9.22
N ILE A 160 9.50 10.14 -10.40
CA ILE A 160 8.31 10.89 -10.79
C ILE A 160 7.24 9.84 -11.09
N LEU A 161 6.23 9.74 -10.22
CA LEU A 161 5.04 8.94 -10.52
C LEU A 161 4.16 9.73 -11.49
N VAL A 162 3.30 9.04 -12.23
CA VAL A 162 2.45 9.70 -13.23
C VAL A 162 1.51 10.66 -12.51
N GLN A 163 1.62 11.95 -12.82
CA GLN A 163 0.69 12.95 -12.30
C GLN A 163 -0.71 12.64 -12.81
N PRO A 164 -1.77 12.88 -12.01
CA PRO A 164 -3.11 12.77 -12.53
C PRO A 164 -3.24 13.65 -13.77
N GLU A 165 -3.71 13.06 -14.88
CA GLU A 165 -4.12 13.84 -16.04
C GLU A 165 -5.07 14.95 -15.54
N LYS A 166 -4.88 16.18 -16.05
CA LYS A 166 -5.86 17.24 -15.82
C LYS A 166 -7.15 16.73 -16.46
N ASP A 167 -8.09 16.30 -15.64
CA ASP A 167 -9.38 15.88 -16.13
C ASP A 167 -10.00 17.07 -16.87
N ASP A 168 -10.23 16.85 -18.16
CA ASP A 168 -10.85 17.77 -19.07
C ASP A 168 -12.32 17.85 -18.66
N THR A 169 -12.63 18.74 -17.74
CA THR A 169 -14.01 19.14 -17.45
C THR A 169 -14.09 20.66 -17.45
N THR A 170 -13.67 21.23 -18.58
CA THR A 170 -14.20 22.51 -19.06
C THR A 170 -14.77 22.30 -20.46
N GLU A 171 -15.72 21.38 -20.61
CA GLU A 171 -16.63 21.34 -21.75
C GLU A 171 -17.78 20.36 -21.45
N LEU A 172 -18.85 20.89 -20.86
CA LEU A 172 -20.25 20.76 -21.30
C LEU A 172 -21.19 21.15 -20.14
N MET A 173 -21.64 22.41 -20.24
CA MET A 173 -22.76 23.08 -19.54
C MET A 173 -22.55 23.54 -18.10
#